data_AF-A0A1H0LDQ9-F1
#
_entry.id   AF-A0A1H0LDQ9-F1
#
_cell.length_a   1.000
_cell.length_b   1.000
_cell.length_c   1.000
_cell.angle_alpha   90.00
_cell.angle_beta   90.00
_cell.angle_gamma   90.00
#
_symmetry.space_group_name_H-M   'P 1'
#
loop_
_entity.id
_entity.type
_entity.pdbx_description
1 polymer ?
#
loop_
_entity_poly.entity_id
_entity_poly.type
_entity_poly.pdbx_seq_one_letter_code
_entity_poly.pdbx_strand_id
1 'polypeptide(L)'
;MQAPSREYADFRRSRDERIRLRAYGPRSVATKSSASAPGFETSVTPTEEHALAAPVIESRMGPIRQTYKGTTEFPPMAKAYTELSQVVRETGLLVRARRFYAMVGVVLALGFAGAITGFVLLGDSWFQLLIAAALGILFTQVAFLAHEAAHKQIFASGKANDRLALWLAAGVVGMSLSWWTSKHTRHHANPNRVGKDPDIEIDTISFLDVDAAKARGIQRWITQRQGWAFFPLLTLEGANLHVIGLRHLLSREPVKGRWAELGIIALRFAVFVAPVFVFLPLGMAFAFLGVQLAVFGVYMGASFAPNHKGMAVIAPDAKLDFFSKQVRTSRNITGGWWATWLMGGLNYQIEHHLFPNMPRPHLGKARAIVKEHSQTLNVPYVETTLFESYGIVIRYLNRVGLAARDPFECPMTSAAARA
;
A
#
# COMPACT_ATOMS: atom_id res chain seq x y z
N MET A 1 -36.87 44.84 -8.82
CA MET A 1 -38.25 44.32 -8.70
C MET A 1 -38.46 43.32 -9.83
N GLN A 2 -38.15 42.04 -9.59
CA GLN A 2 -38.63 40.84 -10.30
C GLN A 2 -37.95 39.64 -9.64
N ALA A 3 -38.77 38.68 -9.20
CA ALA A 3 -38.41 37.57 -8.32
C ALA A 3 -37.78 36.38 -9.10
N PRO A 4 -36.95 35.53 -8.44
CA PRO A 4 -36.46 34.30 -9.05
C PRO A 4 -37.46 33.15 -8.93
N SER A 5 -37.46 32.34 -9.98
CA SER A 5 -38.26 31.13 -10.23
C SER A 5 -38.06 30.03 -9.20
N ARG A 6 -39.19 29.40 -8.82
CA ARG A 6 -39.30 28.23 -7.95
C ARG A 6 -38.81 26.97 -8.67
N GLU A 7 -37.59 26.52 -8.39
CA GLU A 7 -37.19 25.13 -8.64
C GLU A 7 -36.01 24.68 -7.76
N TYR A 8 -36.08 24.94 -6.45
CA TYR A 8 -35.04 24.55 -5.49
C TYR A 8 -35.58 24.10 -4.13
N ALA A 9 -36.79 23.52 -4.10
CA ALA A 9 -37.50 23.23 -2.85
C ALA A 9 -37.94 21.78 -2.66
N ASP A 10 -37.40 20.79 -3.39
CA ASP A 10 -37.87 19.40 -3.27
C ASP A 10 -36.78 18.33 -3.09
N PHE A 11 -35.67 18.68 -2.42
CA PHE A 11 -34.62 17.71 -2.03
C PHE A 11 -34.38 17.63 -0.52
N ARG A 12 -35.33 18.11 0.31
CA ARG A 12 -35.19 18.16 1.78
C ARG A 12 -36.28 17.42 2.58
N ARG A 13 -37.04 16.51 1.97
CA ARG A 13 -38.00 15.65 2.69
C ARG A 13 -37.94 14.19 2.21
N SER A 14 -36.99 13.39 2.71
CA SER A 14 -37.12 11.92 2.71
C SER A 14 -36.12 11.14 3.60
N ARG A 15 -35.52 11.76 4.65
CA ARG A 15 -34.68 11.01 5.60
C ARG A 15 -34.92 11.38 7.06
N ASP A 16 -36.19 11.49 7.44
CA ASP A 16 -36.60 11.32 8.83
C ASP A 16 -37.51 10.09 8.90
N GLU A 17 -36.95 8.94 9.24
CA GLU A 17 -37.57 7.98 10.16
C GLU A 17 -36.61 6.83 10.52
N ARG A 18 -36.39 6.71 11.84
CA ARG A 18 -36.16 5.48 12.63
C ARG A 18 -34.86 4.69 12.43
N ILE A 19 -33.85 5.04 13.24
CA ILE A 19 -32.96 4.05 13.87
C ILE A 19 -32.87 4.38 15.38
N ARG A 20 -33.47 3.51 16.21
CA ARG A 20 -33.31 3.50 17.67
C ARG A 20 -31.97 2.83 18.01
N LEU A 21 -31.04 3.56 18.63
CA LEU A 21 -29.82 2.99 19.21
C LEU A 21 -29.97 2.91 20.74
N ARG A 22 -29.92 1.68 21.27
CA ARG A 22 -29.77 1.40 22.71
C ARG A 22 -28.35 1.77 23.13
N ALA A 23 -28.24 2.63 24.14
CA ALA A 23 -26.99 2.94 24.82
C ALA A 23 -26.62 1.82 25.81
N TYR A 24 -25.39 1.30 25.71
CA TYR A 24 -24.76 0.51 26.76
C TYR A 24 -23.80 1.42 27.52
N GLY A 25 -24.11 1.71 28.78
CA GLY A 25 -23.23 2.41 29.72
C GLY A 25 -22.24 1.48 30.42
N PRO A 26 -21.10 2.00 30.91
CA PRO A 26 -20.08 1.21 31.59
C PRO A 26 -20.50 0.85 33.03
N ARG A 27 -20.33 -0.42 33.41
CA ARG A 27 -20.53 -0.89 34.79
C ARG A 27 -19.30 -0.58 35.64
N SER A 28 -19.50 0.24 36.68
CA SER A 28 -18.59 0.44 37.81
C SER A 28 -18.59 -0.80 38.71
N VAL A 29 -17.40 -1.28 39.08
CA VAL A 29 -17.24 -2.27 40.16
C VAL A 29 -16.79 -1.52 41.41
N ALA A 30 -17.64 -1.58 42.44
CA ALA A 30 -17.42 -0.97 43.74
C ALA A 30 -16.51 -1.85 44.62
N THR A 31 -15.57 -1.21 45.28
CA THR A 31 -14.78 -1.73 46.39
C THR A 31 -15.64 -1.84 47.65
N LYS A 32 -15.56 -2.97 48.37
CA LYS A 32 -15.89 -3.04 49.80
C LYS A 32 -14.86 -3.88 50.55
N SER A 33 -14.33 -3.27 51.60
CA SER A 33 -13.50 -3.88 52.64
C SER A 33 -14.40 -4.34 53.79
N SER A 34 -14.06 -5.45 54.46
CA SER A 34 -14.25 -5.59 55.91
C SER A 34 -13.59 -6.85 56.50
N ALA A 35 -12.79 -6.61 57.54
CA ALA A 35 -12.68 -7.35 58.81
C ALA A 35 -11.99 -8.73 58.93
N SER A 36 -10.98 -8.74 59.81
CA SER A 36 -10.34 -9.80 60.62
C SER A 36 -11.34 -10.60 61.48
N ALA A 37 -11.13 -11.84 61.98
CA ALA A 37 -9.98 -12.51 62.63
C ALA A 37 -10.28 -14.06 62.75
N PRO A 38 -9.65 -14.89 63.63
CA PRO A 38 -8.33 -15.54 63.48
C PRO A 38 -8.34 -17.10 63.65
N GLY A 39 -7.19 -17.74 63.38
CA GLY A 39 -6.72 -18.95 64.06
C GLY A 39 -6.75 -20.28 63.29
N PHE A 40 -5.58 -20.86 62.98
CA PHE A 40 -5.05 -22.09 63.60
C PHE A 40 -3.70 -22.44 62.94
N GLU A 41 -2.64 -22.58 63.75
CA GLU A 41 -1.35 -23.15 63.36
C GLU A 41 -1.47 -24.66 63.20
N THR A 42 -0.82 -25.24 62.17
CA THR A 42 -0.03 -26.47 62.33
C THR A 42 1.11 -26.50 61.32
N SER A 43 2.26 -26.86 61.87
CA SER A 43 3.58 -27.01 61.28
C SER A 43 3.73 -28.30 60.48
N VAL A 44 4.37 -28.24 59.31
CA VAL A 44 5.17 -29.33 58.76
C VAL A 44 6.32 -28.73 57.93
N THR A 45 7.55 -28.82 58.43
CA THR A 45 8.77 -28.82 57.59
C THR A 45 9.06 -30.25 57.17
N PRO A 46 9.57 -30.50 55.94
CA PRO A 46 10.98 -30.89 55.93
C PRO A 46 11.79 -30.48 54.67
N THR A 47 13.11 -30.46 54.91
CA THR A 47 14.25 -30.75 54.02
C THR A 47 14.71 -29.70 53.01
N GLU A 48 15.85 -29.09 53.36
CA GLU A 48 16.76 -28.36 52.47
C GLU A 48 17.38 -29.31 51.45
N GLU A 49 17.15 -29.04 50.17
CA GLU A 49 17.92 -29.60 49.06
C GLU A 49 18.68 -28.43 48.41
N HIS A 50 19.99 -28.37 48.64
CA HIS A 50 20.88 -27.39 48.01
C HIS A 50 21.06 -27.72 46.52
N ALA A 51 20.07 -27.35 45.70
CA ALA A 51 20.22 -27.28 44.26
C ALA A 51 21.00 -26.00 43.92
N LEU A 52 22.24 -26.15 43.45
CA LEU A 52 22.99 -25.10 42.74
C LEU A 52 22.24 -24.78 41.44
N ALA A 53 21.26 -23.88 41.53
CA ALA A 53 20.62 -23.30 40.37
C ALA A 53 21.65 -22.43 39.64
N ALA A 54 22.13 -22.89 38.49
CA ALA A 54 22.79 -22.02 37.53
C ALA A 54 21.89 -20.80 37.31
N PRO A 55 22.39 -19.55 37.40
CA PRO A 55 21.55 -18.40 37.17
C PRO A 55 21.03 -18.51 35.73
N VAL A 56 19.72 -18.68 35.58
CA VAL A 56 19.04 -18.39 34.33
C VAL A 56 19.41 -16.94 34.04
N ILE A 57 20.32 -16.73 33.09
CA ILE A 57 20.59 -15.39 32.58
C ILE A 57 19.31 -15.00 31.84
N GLU A 58 18.38 -14.39 32.58
CA GLU A 58 17.27 -13.67 31.98
C GLU A 58 17.86 -12.71 30.95
N SER A 59 17.33 -12.77 29.73
CA SER A 59 17.66 -11.88 28.63
C SER A 59 17.64 -10.43 29.13
N ARG A 60 18.82 -9.85 29.36
CA ARG A 60 19.00 -8.45 29.80
C ARG A 60 18.70 -7.42 28.71
N MET A 61 18.23 -7.85 27.55
CA MET A 61 17.72 -6.95 26.53
C MET A 61 16.23 -6.75 26.79
N GLY A 62 15.87 -5.53 27.18
CA GLY A 62 14.47 -5.11 27.29
C GLY A 62 13.71 -5.34 25.97
N PRO A 63 12.37 -5.27 26.00
CA PRO A 63 11.53 -5.54 24.83
C PRO A 63 11.98 -4.70 23.62
N ILE A 64 12.05 -5.31 22.43
CA ILE A 64 12.38 -4.62 21.17
C ILE A 64 11.49 -3.39 21.05
N ARG A 65 12.10 -2.21 21.13
CA ARG A 65 11.39 -0.94 21.16
C ARG A 65 11.31 -0.35 19.76
N GLN A 66 10.18 -0.57 19.09
CA GLN A 66 9.87 0.15 17.86
C GLN A 66 9.83 1.66 18.16
N THR A 67 10.56 2.45 17.37
CA THR A 67 10.45 3.91 17.44
C THR A 67 9.23 4.36 16.65
N TYR A 68 8.25 4.92 17.36
CA TYR A 68 7.07 5.53 16.74
C TYR A 68 7.14 7.04 16.82
N LYS A 69 6.49 7.68 15.85
CA LYS A 69 6.28 9.12 15.89
C LYS A 69 4.87 9.47 16.39
N GLY A 70 4.78 10.47 17.27
CA GLY A 70 3.57 10.79 18.04
C GLY A 70 3.16 12.27 18.00
N THR A 71 2.07 12.60 18.70
CA THR A 71 1.48 13.95 18.72
C THR A 71 2.45 15.03 19.21
N THR A 72 3.38 14.69 20.11
CA THR A 72 4.38 15.64 20.65
C THR A 72 5.41 16.06 19.60
N GLU A 73 5.67 15.22 18.60
CA GLU A 73 6.59 15.54 17.49
C GLU A 73 5.85 16.18 16.30
N PHE A 74 4.51 16.14 16.30
CA PHE A 74 3.64 16.63 15.24
C PHE A 74 2.52 17.52 15.81
N PRO A 75 2.80 18.80 16.10
CA PRO A 75 1.79 19.71 16.64
C PRO A 75 0.61 19.85 15.67
N PRO A 76 -0.65 19.87 16.15
CA PRO A 76 -1.82 19.96 15.29
C PRO A 76 -1.85 21.27 14.50
N MET A 77 -2.08 21.18 13.19
CA MET A 77 -2.23 22.36 12.33
C MET A 77 -3.69 22.53 11.91
N ALA A 78 -4.46 23.19 12.77
CA ALA A 78 -5.85 23.50 12.47
C ALA A 78 -5.94 24.29 11.16
N LYS A 79 -6.85 23.89 10.27
CA LYS A 79 -7.11 24.50 8.95
C LYS A 79 -6.03 24.38 7.86
N ALA A 80 -4.85 23.82 8.14
CA ALA A 80 -3.77 23.72 7.15
C ALA A 80 -4.20 23.08 5.82
N TYR A 81 -4.94 21.96 5.88
CA TYR A 81 -5.48 21.34 4.66
C TYR A 81 -6.59 22.16 4.00
N THR A 82 -7.44 22.82 4.79
CA THR A 82 -8.57 23.61 4.27
C THR A 82 -8.06 24.81 3.47
N GLU A 83 -7.09 25.54 4.01
CA GLU A 83 -6.45 26.68 3.34
C GLU A 83 -5.74 26.24 2.05
N LEU A 84 -4.94 25.18 2.14
CA LEU A 84 -4.28 24.60 0.97
C LEU A 84 -5.28 24.13 -0.10
N SER A 85 -6.37 23.48 0.31
CA SER A 85 -7.41 23.00 -0.60
C SER A 85 -8.12 24.16 -1.31
N GLN A 86 -8.28 25.30 -0.64
CA GLN A 86 -8.84 26.50 -1.26
C GLN A 86 -7.92 27.03 -2.36
N VAL A 87 -6.62 27.21 -2.08
CA VAL A 87 -5.63 27.65 -3.08
C VAL A 87 -5.59 26.72 -4.28
N VAL A 88 -5.58 25.40 -4.05
CA VAL A 88 -5.58 24.38 -5.11
C VAL A 88 -6.85 24.44 -5.98
N ARG A 89 -8.01 24.72 -5.38
CA ARG A 89 -9.28 24.89 -6.10
C ARG A 89 -9.28 26.16 -6.94
N GLU A 90 -8.86 27.29 -6.37
CA GLU A 90 -8.79 28.59 -7.04
C GLU A 90 -7.79 28.58 -8.21
N THR A 91 -6.71 27.82 -8.09
CA THR A 91 -5.72 27.62 -9.16
C THR A 91 -6.24 26.70 -10.28
N GLY A 92 -7.41 26.08 -10.11
CA GLY A 92 -8.02 25.22 -11.12
C GLY A 92 -7.35 23.85 -11.28
N LEU A 93 -6.52 23.40 -10.33
CA LEU A 93 -5.76 22.15 -10.48
C LEU A 93 -6.63 20.89 -10.40
N LEU A 94 -7.90 21.01 -10.02
CA LEU A 94 -8.86 19.89 -9.98
C LEU A 94 -9.66 19.71 -11.29
N VAL A 95 -9.45 20.57 -12.30
CA VAL A 95 -10.13 20.42 -13.60
C VAL A 95 -9.63 19.19 -14.36
N ARG A 96 -10.50 18.53 -15.11
CA ARG A 96 -10.20 17.26 -15.80
C ARG A 96 -9.22 17.43 -16.95
N ALA A 97 -8.17 16.60 -16.97
CA ALA A 97 -7.17 16.56 -18.04
C ALA A 97 -7.55 15.57 -19.17
N ARG A 98 -8.70 15.79 -19.83
CA ARG A 98 -9.26 14.83 -20.80
C ARG A 98 -8.32 14.49 -21.97
N ARG A 99 -7.67 15.52 -22.53
CA ARG A 99 -6.71 15.36 -23.65
C ARG A 99 -5.51 14.50 -23.26
N PHE A 100 -5.00 14.71 -22.05
CA PHE A 100 -3.90 13.92 -21.51
C PHE A 100 -4.29 12.43 -21.41
N TYR A 101 -5.42 12.12 -20.77
CA TYR A 101 -5.85 10.72 -20.63
C TYR A 101 -6.22 10.06 -21.97
N ALA A 102 -6.77 10.81 -22.92
CA ALA A 102 -7.00 10.30 -24.28
C ALA A 102 -5.69 9.92 -24.97
N MET A 103 -4.67 10.79 -24.89
CA MET A 103 -3.33 10.51 -25.42
C MET A 103 -2.68 9.29 -24.76
N VAL A 104 -2.74 9.18 -23.43
CA VAL A 104 -2.23 7.98 -22.72
C VAL A 104 -2.96 6.73 -23.20
N GLY A 105 -4.29 6.79 -23.35
CA GLY A 105 -5.08 5.68 -23.88
C GLY A 105 -4.66 5.25 -25.29
N VAL A 106 -4.42 6.21 -26.20
CA VAL A 106 -3.93 5.93 -27.56
C VAL A 106 -2.54 5.29 -27.53
N VAL A 107 -1.61 5.83 -26.74
CA VAL A 107 -0.26 5.29 -26.63
C VAL A 107 -0.28 3.85 -26.11
N LEU A 108 -1.10 3.56 -25.09
CA LEU A 108 -1.24 2.19 -24.58
C LEU A 108 -1.90 1.27 -25.59
N ALA A 109 -2.93 1.72 -26.30
CA ALA A 109 -3.58 0.94 -27.36
C ALA A 109 -2.60 0.58 -28.49
N LEU A 110 -1.77 1.53 -28.92
CA LEU A 110 -0.70 1.29 -29.89
C LEU A 110 0.37 0.33 -29.33
N GLY A 111 0.72 0.44 -28.05
CA GLY A 111 1.62 -0.49 -27.38
C GLY A 111 1.09 -1.93 -27.39
N PHE A 112 -0.18 -2.13 -27.04
CA PHE A 112 -0.82 -3.45 -27.12
C PHE A 112 -0.93 -3.95 -28.55
N ALA A 113 -1.28 -3.09 -29.52
CA ALA A 113 -1.31 -3.46 -30.93
C ALA A 113 0.07 -3.90 -31.44
N GLY A 114 1.13 -3.20 -31.02
CA GLY A 114 2.52 -3.57 -31.31
C GLY A 114 2.91 -4.89 -30.66
N ALA A 115 2.54 -5.12 -29.40
CA ALA A 115 2.81 -6.38 -28.70
C ALA A 115 2.07 -7.56 -29.36
N ILE A 116 0.81 -7.40 -29.76
CA ILE A 116 0.04 -8.41 -30.49
C ILE A 116 0.65 -8.68 -31.87
N THR A 117 0.99 -7.63 -32.61
CA THR A 117 1.63 -7.76 -33.92
C THR A 117 2.97 -8.49 -33.80
N GLY A 118 3.80 -8.10 -32.82
CA GLY A 118 5.06 -8.77 -32.52
C GLY A 118 4.86 -10.23 -32.12
N PHE A 119 3.87 -10.54 -31.29
CA PHE A 119 3.53 -11.92 -30.92
C PHE A 119 3.19 -12.77 -32.16
N VAL A 120 2.40 -12.24 -33.10
CA VAL A 120 2.04 -12.96 -34.32
C VAL A 120 3.25 -13.14 -35.25
N LEU A 121 4.04 -12.08 -35.47
CA LEU A 121 5.16 -12.11 -36.40
C LEU A 121 6.35 -12.95 -35.90
N LEU A 122 6.57 -13.01 -34.59
CA LEU A 122 7.68 -13.77 -34.00
C LEU A 122 7.39 -15.27 -33.85
N GLY A 123 6.13 -15.70 -33.95
CA GLY A 123 5.75 -17.11 -33.90
C GLY A 123 6.22 -17.83 -32.64
N ASP A 124 6.64 -19.08 -32.75
CA ASP A 124 7.16 -19.91 -31.66
C ASP A 124 8.66 -19.66 -31.37
N SER A 125 9.08 -18.40 -31.39
CA SER A 125 10.45 -17.98 -31.08
C SER A 125 10.64 -17.54 -29.63
N TRP A 126 11.83 -17.76 -29.07
CA TRP A 126 12.20 -17.23 -27.75
C TRP A 126 12.19 -15.69 -27.66
N PHE A 127 12.18 -14.99 -28.81
CA PHE A 127 11.93 -13.54 -28.83
C PHE A 127 10.55 -13.16 -28.26
N GLN A 128 9.62 -14.11 -28.10
CA GLN A 128 8.38 -13.91 -27.37
C GLN A 128 8.58 -13.42 -25.93
N LEU A 129 9.72 -13.70 -25.30
CA LEU A 129 10.02 -13.18 -23.96
C LEU A 129 10.19 -11.65 -23.94
N LEU A 130 10.57 -11.02 -25.07
CA LEU A 130 10.58 -9.56 -25.20
C LEU A 130 9.15 -9.00 -25.22
N ILE A 131 8.23 -9.70 -25.88
CA ILE A 131 6.80 -9.36 -25.88
C ILE A 131 6.22 -9.53 -24.47
N ALA A 132 6.58 -10.61 -23.77
CA ALA A 132 6.19 -10.81 -22.37
C ALA A 132 6.64 -9.65 -21.47
N ALA A 133 7.90 -9.23 -21.59
CA ALA A 133 8.43 -8.09 -20.84
C ALA A 133 7.71 -6.78 -21.20
N ALA A 134 7.46 -6.52 -22.49
CA ALA A 134 6.71 -5.36 -22.94
C ALA A 134 5.27 -5.34 -22.38
N LEU A 135 4.59 -6.49 -22.37
CA LEU A 135 3.27 -6.62 -21.75
C LEU A 135 3.31 -6.38 -20.24
N GLY A 136 4.37 -6.81 -19.55
CA GLY A 136 4.58 -6.48 -18.13
C GLY A 136 4.60 -4.97 -17.90
N ILE A 137 5.30 -4.22 -18.75
CA ILE A 137 5.36 -2.74 -18.73
C ILE A 137 3.99 -2.13 -19.02
N LEU A 138 3.32 -2.59 -20.09
CA LEU A 138 2.01 -2.07 -20.51
C LEU A 138 0.94 -2.32 -19.43
N PHE A 139 0.92 -3.50 -18.81
CA PHE A 139 0.00 -3.80 -17.73
C PHE A 139 0.24 -2.92 -16.49
N THR A 140 1.49 -2.60 -16.14
CA THR A 140 1.78 -1.64 -15.06
C THR A 140 1.25 -0.24 -15.40
N GLN A 141 1.43 0.23 -16.63
CA GLN A 141 0.88 1.53 -17.05
C GLN A 141 -0.65 1.55 -17.04
N VAL A 142 -1.30 0.46 -17.43
CA VAL A 142 -2.76 0.31 -17.30
C VAL A 142 -3.18 0.27 -15.83
N ALA A 143 -2.41 -0.36 -14.95
CA ALA A 143 -2.68 -0.37 -13.51
C ALA A 143 -2.65 1.06 -12.92
N PHE A 144 -1.74 1.93 -13.38
CA PHE A 144 -1.78 3.35 -13.00
C PHE A 144 -3.06 4.04 -13.49
N LEU A 145 -3.48 3.83 -14.75
CA LEU A 145 -4.76 4.38 -15.22
C LEU A 145 -5.96 3.84 -14.43
N ALA A 146 -5.94 2.56 -14.04
CA ALA A 146 -7.00 1.97 -13.22
C ALA A 146 -7.07 2.62 -11.84
N HIS A 147 -5.90 2.88 -11.21
CA HIS A 147 -5.78 3.62 -9.96
C HIS A 147 -6.34 5.04 -10.09
N GLU A 148 -5.96 5.78 -11.13
CA GLU A 148 -6.43 7.16 -11.35
C GLU A 148 -7.94 7.21 -11.63
N ALA A 149 -8.46 6.23 -12.39
CA ALA A 149 -9.89 6.06 -12.58
C ALA A 149 -10.60 5.77 -11.25
N ALA A 150 -10.06 4.92 -10.40
CA ALA A 150 -10.64 4.61 -9.09
C ALA A 150 -10.71 5.87 -8.19
N HIS A 151 -9.71 6.74 -8.28
CA HIS A 151 -9.70 8.06 -7.61
C HIS A 151 -10.50 9.15 -8.30
N LYS A 152 -11.24 8.82 -9.36
CA LYS A 152 -12.09 9.74 -10.12
C LYS A 152 -11.34 10.85 -10.82
N GLN A 153 -10.09 10.63 -11.23
CA GLN A 153 -9.27 11.66 -11.87
C GLN A 153 -9.66 11.90 -13.34
N ILE A 154 -10.16 10.87 -14.03
CA ILE A 154 -10.29 10.85 -15.50
C ILE A 154 -11.59 11.52 -15.97
N PHE A 155 -12.74 11.00 -15.55
CA PHE A 155 -14.06 11.51 -15.98
C PHE A 155 -14.71 12.43 -14.94
N ALA A 156 -15.67 13.25 -15.38
CA ALA A 156 -16.55 13.99 -14.47
C ALA A 156 -17.53 13.06 -13.73
N SER A 157 -18.03 12.02 -14.40
CA SER A 157 -18.96 11.06 -13.82
C SER A 157 -18.24 10.04 -12.93
N GLY A 158 -18.69 9.89 -11.69
CA GLY A 158 -18.19 8.87 -10.76
C GLY A 158 -18.39 7.45 -11.29
N LYS A 159 -19.58 7.16 -11.84
CA LYS A 159 -19.93 5.85 -12.41
C LYS A 159 -19.09 5.48 -13.63
N ALA A 160 -18.78 6.47 -14.49
CA ALA A 160 -17.92 6.24 -15.65
C ALA A 160 -16.50 5.86 -15.22
N ASN A 161 -15.97 6.55 -14.20
CA ASN A 161 -14.69 6.21 -13.60
C ASN A 161 -14.71 4.83 -12.91
N ASP A 162 -15.78 4.48 -12.19
CA ASP A 162 -15.94 3.14 -11.58
C ASP A 162 -15.88 2.03 -12.64
N ARG A 163 -16.62 2.21 -13.74
CA ARG A 163 -16.65 1.24 -14.84
C ARG A 163 -15.29 1.14 -15.54
N LEU A 164 -14.63 2.27 -15.78
CA LEU A 164 -13.29 2.28 -16.37
C LEU A 164 -12.29 1.58 -15.45
N ALA A 165 -12.27 1.91 -14.16
CA ALA A 165 -11.38 1.27 -13.18
C ALA A 165 -11.61 -0.24 -13.14
N LEU A 166 -12.86 -0.70 -13.20
CA LEU A 166 -13.20 -2.12 -13.19
C LEU A 166 -12.61 -2.85 -14.42
N TRP A 167 -12.84 -2.31 -15.62
CA TRP A 167 -12.33 -2.94 -16.84
C TRP A 167 -10.81 -2.90 -16.95
N LEU A 168 -10.17 -1.80 -16.55
CA LEU A 168 -8.71 -1.70 -16.55
C LEU A 168 -8.09 -2.63 -15.50
N ALA A 169 -8.55 -2.61 -14.25
CA ALA A 169 -7.99 -3.43 -13.18
C ALA A 169 -8.28 -4.92 -13.38
N ALA A 170 -9.56 -5.31 -13.51
CA ALA A 170 -9.94 -6.72 -13.59
C ALA A 170 -9.76 -7.30 -15.00
N GLY A 171 -10.09 -6.53 -16.04
CA GLY A 171 -10.12 -7.04 -17.41
C GLY A 171 -8.77 -7.01 -18.11
N VAL A 172 -8.01 -5.92 -17.98
CA VAL A 172 -6.70 -5.79 -18.63
C VAL A 172 -5.60 -6.31 -17.71
N VAL A 173 -5.50 -5.76 -16.50
CA VAL A 173 -4.43 -6.16 -15.58
C VAL A 173 -4.69 -7.55 -15.00
N GLY A 174 -5.91 -7.86 -14.58
CA GLY A 174 -6.28 -9.13 -13.94
C GLY A 174 -6.27 -9.09 -12.41
N MET A 175 -6.35 -7.90 -11.82
CA MET A 175 -6.39 -7.70 -10.37
C MET A 175 -7.80 -7.33 -9.91
N SER A 176 -8.18 -7.78 -8.72
CA SER A 176 -9.47 -7.40 -8.14
C SER A 176 -9.48 -5.92 -7.75
N LEU A 177 -10.42 -5.17 -8.32
CA LEU A 177 -10.63 -3.76 -7.99
C LEU A 177 -11.19 -3.61 -6.57
N SER A 178 -12.11 -4.50 -6.16
CA SER A 178 -12.68 -4.47 -4.81
C SER A 178 -11.63 -4.73 -3.73
N TRP A 179 -10.78 -5.74 -3.90
CA TRP A 179 -9.65 -5.98 -3.00
C TRP A 179 -8.78 -4.72 -2.89
N TRP A 180 -8.32 -4.22 -4.04
CA TRP A 180 -7.43 -3.08 -4.09
C TRP A 180 -8.07 -1.85 -3.46
N THR A 181 -9.32 -1.53 -3.79
CA THR A 181 -10.02 -0.34 -3.25
C THR A 181 -10.21 -0.43 -1.74
N SER A 182 -10.56 -1.62 -1.22
CA SER A 182 -10.76 -1.84 0.23
C SER A 182 -9.47 -1.58 1.01
N LYS A 183 -8.33 -2.00 0.45
CA LYS A 183 -7.00 -1.86 1.02
C LYS A 183 -6.47 -0.43 0.87
N HIS A 184 -6.48 0.07 -0.36
CA HIS A 184 -5.94 1.37 -0.75
C HIS A 184 -6.67 2.56 -0.11
N THR A 185 -7.98 2.48 0.08
CA THR A 185 -8.75 3.54 0.76
C THR A 185 -8.33 3.70 2.23
N ARG A 186 -8.06 2.58 2.92
CA ARG A 186 -7.57 2.60 4.31
C ARG A 186 -6.17 3.17 4.41
N HIS A 187 -5.30 2.80 3.47
CA HIS A 187 -3.96 3.37 3.34
C HIS A 187 -4.03 4.90 3.18
N HIS A 188 -4.81 5.43 2.25
CA HIS A 188 -4.97 6.88 2.08
C HIS A 188 -5.50 7.60 3.33
N ALA A 189 -6.41 6.97 4.08
CA ALA A 189 -6.95 7.56 5.30
C ALA A 189 -5.90 7.63 6.43
N ASN A 190 -4.99 6.65 6.51
CA ASN A 190 -4.07 6.48 7.63
C ASN A 190 -2.69 5.95 7.21
N PRO A 191 -1.95 6.60 6.28
CA PRO A 191 -0.68 6.08 5.80
C PRO A 191 0.33 5.91 6.95
N ASN A 192 1.12 4.83 6.88
CA ASN A 192 2.12 4.41 7.87
C ASN A 192 1.64 4.37 9.33
N ARG A 193 0.33 4.28 9.59
CA ARG A 193 -0.21 4.17 10.94
C ARG A 193 -0.40 2.71 11.33
N VAL A 194 0.28 2.33 12.41
CA VAL A 194 0.25 0.95 12.93
C VAL A 194 -1.18 0.53 13.28
N GLY A 195 -1.55 -0.66 12.81
CA GLY A 195 -2.88 -1.24 13.00
C GLY A 195 -4.00 -0.59 12.18
N LYS A 196 -3.69 0.36 11.28
CA LYS A 196 -4.67 0.99 10.39
C LYS A 196 -4.27 0.98 8.92
N ASP A 197 -2.98 1.08 8.63
CA ASP A 197 -2.45 1.00 7.28
C ASP A 197 -2.12 -0.45 6.88
N PRO A 198 -2.87 -1.05 5.94
CA PRO A 198 -2.56 -2.39 5.46
C PRO A 198 -1.23 -2.47 4.70
N ASP A 199 -0.65 -1.35 4.23
CA ASP A 199 0.59 -1.37 3.48
C ASP A 199 1.85 -1.56 4.34
N ILE A 200 1.74 -1.48 5.67
CA ILE A 200 2.83 -1.78 6.61
C ILE A 200 2.60 -3.07 7.40
N GLU A 201 1.48 -3.78 7.15
CA GLU A 201 1.25 -5.11 7.69
C GLU A 201 2.25 -6.11 7.09
N ILE A 202 2.50 -7.21 7.81
CA ILE A 202 3.40 -8.26 7.37
C ILE A 202 2.75 -9.02 6.21
N ASP A 203 3.51 -9.18 5.14
CA ASP A 203 3.29 -10.23 4.15
C ASP A 203 4.58 -11.07 4.02
N THR A 204 5.31 -10.96 2.90
CA THR A 204 6.60 -11.63 2.72
C THR A 204 7.76 -10.88 3.41
N ILE A 205 7.63 -9.55 3.56
CA ILE A 205 8.64 -8.65 4.15
C ILE A 205 8.06 -7.99 5.40
N SER A 206 8.90 -7.77 6.41
CA SER A 206 8.52 -7.08 7.64
C SER A 206 8.88 -5.61 7.57
N PHE A 207 7.91 -4.72 7.82
CA PHE A 207 8.14 -3.27 7.87
C PHE A 207 8.29 -2.73 9.29
N LEU A 208 7.97 -3.52 10.31
CA LEU A 208 8.07 -3.18 11.72
C LEU A 208 9.04 -4.16 12.43
N ASP A 209 9.83 -3.65 13.37
CA ASP A 209 10.81 -4.40 14.16
C ASP A 209 10.10 -5.45 15.03
N VAL A 210 8.94 -5.10 15.60
CA VAL A 210 8.09 -6.00 16.40
C VAL A 210 7.57 -7.21 15.62
N ASP A 211 7.45 -7.06 14.31
CA ASP A 211 6.96 -8.07 13.41
C ASP A 211 8.11 -8.95 12.90
N ALA A 212 9.24 -8.31 12.57
CA ALA A 212 10.48 -8.99 12.22
C ALA A 212 10.95 -9.92 13.36
N ALA A 213 10.82 -9.48 14.61
CA ALA A 213 11.17 -10.28 15.79
C ALA A 213 10.35 -11.57 15.96
N LYS A 214 9.14 -11.62 15.38
CA LYS A 214 8.26 -12.80 15.43
C LYS A 214 8.50 -13.78 14.29
N ALA A 215 9.29 -13.40 13.28
CA ALA A 215 9.51 -14.22 12.09
C ALA A 215 10.21 -15.55 12.45
N ARG A 216 9.75 -16.65 11.83
CA ARG A 216 10.30 -18.01 12.04
C ARG A 216 10.61 -18.69 10.71
N GLY A 217 11.45 -19.72 10.74
CA GLY A 217 11.76 -20.56 9.57
C GLY A 217 12.25 -19.77 8.35
N ILE A 218 11.68 -20.08 7.17
CA ILE A 218 12.01 -19.42 5.89
C ILE A 218 11.71 -17.92 5.96
N GLN A 219 10.61 -17.51 6.61
CA GLN A 219 10.27 -16.09 6.76
C GLN A 219 11.37 -15.35 7.53
N ARG A 220 11.90 -15.92 8.62
CA ARG A 220 13.04 -15.35 9.35
C ARG A 220 14.26 -15.21 8.46
N TRP A 221 14.57 -16.23 7.66
CA TRP A 221 15.70 -16.19 6.74
C TRP A 221 15.59 -15.06 5.71
N ILE A 222 14.38 -14.85 5.16
CA ILE A 222 14.06 -13.73 4.27
C ILE A 222 14.16 -12.40 5.00
N THR A 223 13.49 -12.26 6.15
CA THR A 223 13.47 -11.02 6.95
C THR A 223 14.88 -10.57 7.35
N GLN A 224 15.79 -11.48 7.70
CA GLN A 224 17.19 -11.15 8.01
C GLN A 224 17.97 -10.60 6.80
N ARG A 225 17.48 -10.84 5.57
CA ARG A 225 18.12 -10.47 4.30
C ARG A 225 17.23 -9.56 3.45
N GLN A 226 16.16 -9.02 4.03
CA GLN A 226 15.05 -8.46 3.26
C GLN A 226 15.45 -7.22 2.44
N GLY A 227 16.51 -6.49 2.79
CA GLY A 227 17.03 -5.42 1.93
C GLY A 227 17.65 -5.95 0.63
N TRP A 228 18.40 -7.07 0.68
CA TRP A 228 18.95 -7.73 -0.51
C TRP A 228 17.87 -8.51 -1.27
N ALA A 229 16.94 -9.14 -0.55
CA ALA A 229 15.85 -9.89 -1.15
C ALA A 229 14.76 -8.99 -1.76
N PHE A 230 14.77 -7.68 -1.50
CA PHE A 230 13.70 -6.76 -1.92
C PHE A 230 13.40 -6.86 -3.42
N PHE A 231 14.37 -6.54 -4.29
CA PHE A 231 14.16 -6.57 -5.75
C PHE A 231 13.90 -7.98 -6.31
N PRO A 232 14.64 -9.04 -5.89
CA PRO A 232 14.31 -10.40 -6.27
C PRO A 232 12.88 -10.81 -5.89
N LEU A 233 12.39 -10.43 -4.70
CA LEU A 233 11.02 -10.73 -4.29
C LEU A 233 9.99 -9.98 -5.12
N LEU A 234 10.31 -8.79 -5.64
CA LEU A 234 9.41 -8.08 -6.55
C LEU A 234 9.14 -8.85 -7.85
N THR A 235 10.01 -9.76 -8.29
CA THR A 235 9.70 -10.61 -9.46
C THR A 235 8.55 -11.58 -9.19
N LEU A 236 8.22 -11.83 -7.92
CA LEU A 236 7.08 -12.66 -7.51
C LEU A 236 5.83 -11.84 -7.18
N GLU A 237 5.99 -10.53 -6.98
CA GLU A 237 4.90 -9.64 -6.54
C GLU A 237 3.76 -9.59 -7.55
N GLY A 238 4.05 -9.66 -8.86
CA GLY A 238 3.02 -9.71 -9.89
C GLY A 238 2.06 -10.88 -9.69
N ALA A 239 2.61 -12.07 -9.44
CA ALA A 239 1.81 -13.26 -9.13
C ALA A 239 1.07 -13.12 -7.80
N ASN A 240 1.74 -12.59 -6.77
CA ASN A 240 1.17 -12.36 -5.44
C ASN A 240 -0.09 -11.50 -5.50
N LEU A 241 -0.04 -10.37 -6.23
CA LEU A 241 -1.17 -9.44 -6.39
C LEU A 241 -2.39 -10.12 -7.05
N HIS A 242 -2.17 -10.97 -8.06
CA HIS A 242 -3.25 -11.75 -8.68
C HIS A 242 -3.85 -12.77 -7.70
N VAL A 243 -3.00 -13.51 -6.99
CA VAL A 243 -3.43 -14.54 -6.03
C VAL A 243 -4.23 -13.92 -4.90
N ILE A 244 -3.77 -12.82 -4.30
CA ILE A 244 -4.48 -12.14 -3.22
C ILE A 244 -5.81 -11.57 -3.71
N GLY A 245 -5.83 -10.95 -4.90
CA GLY A 245 -7.06 -10.46 -5.50
C GLY A 245 -8.09 -11.57 -5.73
N LEU A 246 -7.66 -12.72 -6.23
CA LEU A 246 -8.54 -13.87 -6.44
C LEU A 246 -9.00 -14.48 -5.10
N ARG A 247 -8.11 -14.62 -4.11
CA ARG A 247 -8.47 -15.06 -2.75
C ARG A 247 -9.53 -14.17 -2.11
N HIS A 248 -9.43 -12.85 -2.28
CA HIS A 248 -10.46 -11.91 -1.81
C HIS A 248 -11.82 -12.18 -2.47
N LEU A 249 -11.84 -12.33 -3.79
CA LEU A 249 -13.06 -12.61 -4.55
C LEU A 249 -13.66 -13.98 -4.20
N LEU A 250 -12.85 -14.97 -3.85
CA LEU A 250 -13.31 -16.32 -3.47
C LEU A 250 -13.57 -16.48 -1.96
N SER A 251 -13.32 -15.45 -1.16
CA SER A 251 -13.57 -15.47 0.28
C SER A 251 -15.06 -15.58 0.61
N ARG A 252 -15.36 -15.98 1.85
CA ARG A 252 -16.73 -16.03 2.39
C ARG A 252 -17.30 -14.66 2.74
N GLU A 253 -16.46 -13.63 2.81
CA GLU A 253 -16.89 -12.26 3.13
C GLU A 253 -17.80 -11.68 2.04
N PRO A 254 -18.71 -10.75 2.35
CA PRO A 254 -19.51 -10.08 1.33
C PRO A 254 -18.64 -9.14 0.48
N VAL A 255 -18.57 -9.40 -0.84
CA VAL A 255 -17.83 -8.56 -1.79
C VAL A 255 -18.77 -7.99 -2.85
N LYS A 256 -18.88 -6.66 -2.88
CA LYS A 256 -19.72 -5.94 -3.84
C LYS A 256 -19.18 -6.14 -5.26
N GLY A 257 -20.05 -6.57 -6.19
CA GLY A 257 -19.66 -6.75 -7.60
C GLY A 257 -18.82 -8.01 -7.88
N ARG A 258 -18.68 -8.92 -6.91
CA ARG A 258 -17.89 -10.17 -7.00
C ARG A 258 -18.03 -10.89 -8.34
N TRP A 259 -19.26 -11.20 -8.74
CA TRP A 259 -19.50 -12.00 -9.94
C TRP A 259 -19.16 -11.26 -11.24
N ALA A 260 -19.31 -9.93 -11.27
CA ALA A 260 -18.86 -9.13 -12.40
C ALA A 260 -17.33 -9.11 -12.48
N GLU A 261 -16.63 -8.92 -11.36
CA GLU A 261 -15.16 -9.00 -11.32
C GLU A 261 -14.64 -10.39 -11.72
N LEU A 262 -15.20 -11.46 -11.17
CA LEU A 262 -14.84 -12.83 -11.52
C LEU A 262 -15.10 -13.13 -13.01
N GLY A 263 -16.24 -12.70 -13.55
CA GLY A 263 -16.55 -12.88 -14.97
C GLY A 263 -15.59 -12.13 -15.89
N ILE A 264 -15.19 -10.90 -15.52
CA ILE A 264 -14.22 -10.11 -16.27
C ILE A 264 -12.81 -10.72 -16.18
N ILE A 265 -12.40 -11.21 -15.01
CA ILE A 265 -11.13 -11.92 -14.84
C ILE A 265 -11.13 -13.22 -15.66
N ALA A 266 -12.22 -14.00 -15.63
CA ALA A 266 -12.36 -15.20 -16.44
C ALA A 266 -12.26 -14.88 -17.95
N LEU A 267 -12.89 -13.80 -18.40
CA LEU A 267 -12.75 -13.30 -19.77
C LEU A 267 -11.29 -12.96 -20.11
N ARG A 268 -10.55 -12.32 -19.20
CA ARG A 268 -9.11 -12.07 -19.38
C ARG A 268 -8.33 -13.37 -19.55
N PHE A 269 -8.60 -14.40 -18.75
CA PHE A 269 -7.94 -15.70 -18.92
C PHE A 269 -8.23 -16.28 -20.31
N ALA A 270 -9.46 -16.15 -20.81
CA ALA A 270 -9.83 -16.62 -22.14
C ALA A 270 -9.18 -15.82 -23.28
N VAL A 271 -9.03 -14.49 -23.13
CA VAL A 271 -8.55 -13.60 -24.21
C VAL A 271 -7.02 -13.44 -24.21
N PHE A 272 -6.36 -13.62 -23.07
CA PHE A 272 -4.91 -13.42 -22.96
C PHE A 272 -4.17 -14.72 -22.60
N VAL A 273 -4.52 -15.35 -21.47
CA VAL A 273 -3.75 -16.49 -20.95
C VAL A 273 -3.92 -17.73 -21.83
N ALA A 274 -5.15 -18.07 -22.23
CA ALA A 274 -5.41 -19.24 -23.05
C ALA A 274 -4.70 -19.17 -24.43
N PRO A 275 -4.75 -18.06 -25.19
CA PRO A 275 -3.97 -17.92 -26.43
C PRO A 275 -2.48 -18.16 -26.27
N VAL A 276 -1.86 -17.73 -25.16
CA VAL A 276 -0.43 -17.98 -24.90
C VAL A 276 -0.13 -19.49 -24.87
N PHE A 277 -1.00 -20.30 -24.27
CA PHE A 277 -0.83 -21.76 -24.22
C PHE A 277 -1.31 -22.48 -25.49
N VAL A 278 -2.16 -21.85 -26.30
CA VAL A 278 -2.59 -22.40 -27.59
C VAL A 278 -1.54 -22.20 -28.67
N PHE A 279 -0.88 -21.04 -28.69
CA PHE A 279 0.02 -20.65 -29.78
C PHE A 279 1.51 -20.85 -29.48
N LEU A 280 1.91 -21.05 -28.22
CA LEU A 280 3.31 -21.31 -27.87
C LEU A 280 3.51 -22.72 -27.30
N PRO A 281 4.69 -23.32 -27.52
CA PRO A 281 5.07 -24.56 -26.84
C PRO A 281 4.95 -24.41 -25.32
N LEU A 282 4.54 -25.49 -24.63
CA LEU A 282 4.19 -25.45 -23.20
C LEU A 282 5.26 -24.79 -22.32
N GLY A 283 6.54 -25.16 -22.49
CA GLY A 283 7.64 -24.57 -21.72
C GLY A 283 7.83 -23.07 -21.99
N MET A 284 7.63 -22.64 -23.25
CA MET A 284 7.71 -21.23 -23.64
C MET A 284 6.52 -20.43 -23.10
N ALA A 285 5.31 -21.00 -23.09
CA ALA A 285 4.13 -20.36 -22.50
C ALA A 285 4.32 -20.07 -21.01
N PHE A 286 4.88 -21.02 -20.24
CA PHE A 286 5.23 -20.79 -18.85
C PHE A 286 6.32 -19.71 -18.69
N ALA A 287 7.37 -19.75 -19.52
CA ALA A 287 8.42 -18.74 -19.50
C ALA A 287 7.88 -17.34 -19.84
N PHE A 288 6.98 -17.25 -20.83
CA PHE A 288 6.29 -16.02 -21.22
C PHE A 288 5.53 -15.41 -20.05
N LEU A 289 4.66 -16.19 -19.39
CA LEU A 289 3.92 -15.71 -18.23
C LEU A 289 4.84 -15.38 -17.06
N GLY A 290 5.88 -16.17 -16.83
CA GLY A 290 6.89 -15.92 -15.79
C GLY A 290 7.58 -14.57 -15.99
N VAL A 291 8.08 -14.28 -17.21
CA VAL A 291 8.72 -13.00 -17.53
C VAL A 291 7.72 -11.85 -17.44
N GLN A 292 6.50 -12.00 -17.97
CA GLN A 292 5.48 -10.97 -17.90
C GLN A 292 5.14 -10.60 -16.44
N LEU A 293 4.91 -11.61 -15.59
CA LEU A 293 4.60 -11.42 -14.17
C LEU A 293 5.78 -10.84 -13.40
N ALA A 294 7.01 -11.25 -13.71
CA ALA A 294 8.22 -10.73 -13.09
C ALA A 294 8.43 -9.25 -13.41
N VAL A 295 8.34 -8.87 -14.69
CA VAL A 295 8.49 -7.46 -15.11
C VAL A 295 7.37 -6.62 -14.54
N PHE A 296 6.13 -7.09 -14.58
CA PHE A 296 4.99 -6.41 -13.97
C PHE A 296 5.18 -6.21 -12.45
N GLY A 297 5.62 -7.25 -11.74
CA GLY A 297 5.85 -7.22 -10.29
C GLY A 297 6.98 -6.27 -9.89
N VAL A 298 8.13 -6.35 -10.56
CA VAL A 298 9.26 -5.44 -10.36
C VAL A 298 8.82 -4.01 -10.61
N TYR A 299 8.15 -3.75 -11.73
CA TYR A 299 7.78 -2.39 -12.09
C TYR A 299 6.72 -1.80 -11.17
N MET A 300 5.69 -2.57 -10.80
CA MET A 300 4.70 -2.16 -9.80
C MET A 300 5.40 -1.87 -8.46
N GLY A 301 6.07 -2.85 -7.87
CA GLY A 301 6.69 -2.71 -6.54
C GLY A 301 7.73 -1.58 -6.47
N ALA A 302 8.56 -1.46 -7.51
CA ALA A 302 9.59 -0.43 -7.61
C ALA A 302 9.01 0.98 -7.82
N SER A 303 7.74 1.11 -8.22
CA SER A 303 7.06 2.41 -8.37
C SER A 303 6.35 2.86 -7.09
N PHE A 304 5.83 1.95 -6.26
CA PHE A 304 5.11 2.33 -5.03
C PHE A 304 6.03 2.43 -3.80
N ALA A 305 6.98 1.50 -3.65
CA ALA A 305 7.84 1.43 -2.48
C ALA A 305 8.63 2.72 -2.19
N PRO A 306 9.17 3.45 -3.20
CA PRO A 306 9.98 4.65 -2.96
C PRO A 306 9.28 5.76 -2.18
N ASN A 307 7.95 5.81 -2.22
CA ASN A 307 7.21 6.97 -1.70
C ASN A 307 6.83 6.87 -0.22
N HIS A 308 6.74 5.67 0.36
CA HIS A 308 6.30 5.47 1.75
C HIS A 308 7.29 4.68 2.61
N LYS A 309 8.07 3.78 2.01
CA LYS A 309 8.95 2.89 2.76
C LYS A 309 10.12 3.69 3.34
N GLY A 310 10.38 3.50 4.63
CA GLY A 310 11.36 4.29 5.40
C GLY A 310 10.92 5.72 5.73
N MET A 311 9.65 6.09 5.52
CA MET A 311 9.07 7.32 6.07
C MET A 311 8.63 7.13 7.53
N ALA A 312 8.16 8.19 8.19
CA ALA A 312 7.71 8.11 9.57
C ALA A 312 6.60 7.05 9.75
N VAL A 313 6.75 6.22 10.80
CA VAL A 313 5.73 5.26 11.24
C VAL A 313 5.00 5.86 12.43
N ILE A 314 3.67 5.98 12.30
CA ILE A 314 2.80 6.68 13.24
C ILE A 314 2.26 5.71 14.28
N ALA A 315 2.33 6.09 15.56
CA ALA A 315 1.81 5.29 16.66
C ALA A 315 0.29 5.00 16.51
N PRO A 316 -0.22 3.86 17.01
CA PRO A 316 -1.63 3.48 16.88
C PRO A 316 -2.62 4.53 17.41
N ASP A 317 -2.27 5.21 18.50
CA ASP A 317 -3.08 6.17 19.26
C ASP A 317 -2.78 7.64 18.93
N ALA A 318 -1.71 7.92 18.17
CA ALA A 318 -1.33 9.28 17.80
C ALA A 318 -2.44 10.01 17.02
N LYS A 319 -2.63 11.29 17.33
CA LYS A 319 -3.62 12.17 16.70
C LYS A 319 -2.89 13.23 15.88
N LEU A 320 -2.82 13.00 14.57
CA LEU A 320 -2.30 13.97 13.61
C LEU A 320 -3.46 14.54 12.79
N ASP A 321 -3.36 15.83 12.45
CA ASP A 321 -4.22 16.43 11.43
C ASP A 321 -3.97 15.79 10.05
N PHE A 322 -4.92 15.95 9.13
CA PHE A 322 -4.85 15.32 7.81
C PHE A 322 -3.61 15.76 7.03
N PHE A 323 -3.29 17.06 7.01
CA PHE A 323 -2.17 17.60 6.24
C PHE A 323 -0.83 17.04 6.74
N SER A 324 -0.56 17.20 8.04
CA SER A 324 0.67 16.71 8.67
C SER A 324 0.83 15.21 8.47
N LYS A 325 -0.25 14.45 8.58
CA LYS A 325 -0.23 13.00 8.36
C LYS A 325 0.22 12.66 6.93
N GLN A 326 -0.41 13.23 5.90
CA GLN A 326 -0.09 12.88 4.51
C GLN A 326 1.35 13.30 4.14
N VAL A 327 1.78 14.50 4.51
CA VAL A 327 3.11 15.04 4.16
C VAL A 327 4.24 14.28 4.86
N ARG A 328 4.08 13.91 6.13
CA ARG A 328 5.18 13.32 6.92
C ARG A 328 5.35 11.81 6.73
N THR A 329 4.34 11.15 6.19
CA THR A 329 4.35 9.69 5.92
C THR A 329 4.62 9.36 4.46
N SER A 330 4.85 10.38 3.63
CA SER A 330 5.08 10.25 2.20
C SER A 330 6.29 11.09 1.79
N ARG A 331 6.95 10.71 0.70
CA ARG A 331 7.98 11.52 0.04
C ARG A 331 7.70 11.60 -1.45
N ASN A 332 8.29 12.58 -2.11
CA ASN A 332 8.28 12.69 -3.55
C ASN A 332 9.59 12.22 -4.18
N ILE A 333 9.49 11.74 -5.42
CA ILE A 333 10.62 11.37 -6.27
C ILE A 333 10.81 12.44 -7.34
N THR A 334 12.03 12.99 -7.37
CA THR A 334 12.46 13.97 -8.37
C THR A 334 12.86 13.29 -9.68
N GLY A 335 12.70 13.99 -10.80
CA GLY A 335 13.01 13.47 -12.14
C GLY A 335 12.22 14.13 -13.27
N GLY A 336 11.19 14.91 -12.96
CA GLY A 336 10.40 15.60 -13.99
C GLY A 336 9.59 14.62 -14.84
N TRP A 337 9.56 14.83 -16.17
CA TRP A 337 8.65 14.10 -17.05
C TRP A 337 8.90 12.59 -17.07
N TRP A 338 10.16 12.14 -17.11
CA TRP A 338 10.47 10.70 -17.20
C TRP A 338 10.01 9.96 -15.93
N ALA A 339 10.19 10.56 -14.75
CA ALA A 339 9.75 9.98 -13.48
C ALA A 339 8.22 9.94 -13.38
N THR A 340 7.55 11.00 -13.86
CA THR A 340 6.08 11.06 -13.92
C THR A 340 5.49 9.99 -14.84
N TRP A 341 6.11 9.73 -15.99
CA TRP A 341 5.67 8.65 -16.88
C TRP A 341 5.99 7.28 -16.29
N LEU A 342 7.22 7.09 -15.80
CA LEU A 342 7.66 5.84 -15.20
C LEU A 342 6.78 5.44 -14.01
N MET A 343 6.44 6.38 -13.12
CA MET A 343 5.72 6.10 -11.87
C MET A 343 4.22 6.42 -11.95
N GLY A 344 3.68 6.72 -13.14
CA GLY A 344 2.25 7.03 -13.31
C GLY A 344 1.76 8.24 -12.53
N GLY A 345 2.64 9.22 -12.25
CA GLY A 345 2.33 10.38 -11.40
C GLY A 345 2.62 10.19 -9.91
N LEU A 346 2.87 8.97 -9.46
CA LEU A 346 3.12 8.66 -8.05
C LEU A 346 4.49 9.12 -7.57
N ASN A 347 5.32 9.68 -8.45
CA ASN A 347 6.48 10.45 -8.04
C ASN A 347 6.08 11.71 -7.23
N TYR A 348 4.83 12.15 -7.31
CA TYR A 348 4.22 13.21 -6.51
C TYR A 348 3.26 12.64 -5.44
N GLN A 349 3.76 11.73 -4.61
CA GLN A 349 2.93 11.01 -3.65
C GLN A 349 2.28 11.92 -2.60
N ILE A 350 2.99 12.96 -2.13
CA ILE A 350 2.45 13.89 -1.14
C ILE A 350 1.18 14.56 -1.69
N GLU A 351 1.24 15.08 -2.90
CA GLU A 351 0.12 15.75 -3.57
C GLU A 351 -0.99 14.76 -3.89
N HIS A 352 -0.65 13.55 -4.35
CA HIS A 352 -1.61 12.47 -4.60
C HIS A 352 -2.38 12.11 -3.33
N HIS A 353 -1.73 12.08 -2.17
CA HIS A 353 -2.38 11.79 -0.89
C HIS A 353 -3.28 12.92 -0.38
N LEU A 354 -2.87 14.17 -0.62
CA LEU A 354 -3.65 15.34 -0.26
C LEU A 354 -4.86 15.53 -1.20
N PHE A 355 -4.68 15.27 -2.49
CA PHE A 355 -5.67 15.51 -3.54
C PHE A 355 -5.81 14.32 -4.48
N PRO A 356 -6.32 13.16 -4.00
CA PRO A 356 -6.36 11.94 -4.80
C PRO A 356 -7.16 12.07 -6.10
N ASN A 357 -8.13 12.98 -6.16
CA ASN A 357 -8.92 13.22 -7.36
C ASN A 357 -8.29 14.21 -8.37
N MET A 358 -7.09 14.71 -8.09
CA MET A 358 -6.32 15.59 -8.96
C MET A 358 -5.75 14.82 -10.16
N PRO A 359 -5.96 15.27 -11.40
CA PRO A 359 -5.36 14.64 -12.57
C PRO A 359 -3.83 14.72 -12.57
N ARG A 360 -3.18 13.63 -13.02
CA ARG A 360 -1.72 13.48 -13.07
C ARG A 360 -0.94 14.70 -13.60
N PRO A 361 -1.33 15.37 -14.70
CA PRO A 361 -0.57 16.52 -15.21
C PRO A 361 -0.50 17.72 -14.25
N HIS A 362 -1.41 17.80 -13.28
CA HIS A 362 -1.48 18.92 -12.35
C HIS A 362 -0.68 18.69 -11.06
N LEU A 363 -0.28 17.44 -10.78
CA LEU A 363 0.46 17.09 -9.57
C LEU A 363 1.79 17.84 -9.47
N GLY A 364 2.51 18.03 -10.58
CA GLY A 364 3.75 18.81 -10.59
C GLY A 364 3.56 20.29 -10.24
N LYS A 365 2.42 20.89 -10.60
CA LYS A 365 2.06 22.26 -10.20
C LYS A 365 1.62 22.32 -8.74
N ALA A 366 0.82 21.35 -8.30
CA ALA A 366 0.41 21.23 -6.92
C ALA A 366 1.61 21.10 -5.99
N ARG A 367 2.65 20.35 -6.39
CA ARG A 367 3.90 20.22 -5.63
C ARG A 367 4.52 21.55 -5.24
N ALA A 368 4.53 22.53 -6.13
CA ALA A 368 5.10 23.85 -5.81
C ALA A 368 4.31 24.52 -4.67
N ILE A 369 2.98 24.50 -4.76
CA ILE A 369 2.06 25.07 -3.77
C ILE A 369 2.17 24.32 -2.43
N VAL A 370 2.16 22.98 -2.45
CA VAL A 370 2.25 22.16 -1.25
C VAL A 370 3.59 22.36 -0.56
N LYS A 371 4.70 22.41 -1.33
CA LYS A 371 6.04 22.62 -0.77
C LYS A 371 6.18 23.98 -0.10
N GLU A 372 5.68 25.04 -0.74
CA GLU A 372 5.65 26.40 -0.15
C GLU A 372 4.81 26.42 1.13
N HIS A 373 3.58 25.87 1.10
CA HIS A 373 2.70 25.80 2.26
C HIS A 373 3.32 25.00 3.42
N SER A 374 4.00 23.89 3.10
CA SER A 374 4.76 23.10 4.08
C SER A 374 5.89 23.92 4.71
N GLN A 375 6.60 24.75 3.94
CA GLN A 375 7.64 25.63 4.47
C GLN A 375 7.08 26.69 5.42
N THR A 376 5.98 27.35 5.05
CA THR A 376 5.31 28.36 5.91
C THR A 376 4.86 27.76 7.24
N LEU A 377 4.40 26.51 7.23
CA LEU A 377 3.94 25.79 8.42
C LEU A 377 5.05 25.00 9.13
N ASN A 378 6.30 25.09 8.67
CA ASN A 378 7.43 24.35 9.23
C ASN A 378 7.20 22.81 9.28
N VAL A 379 6.52 22.28 8.26
CA VAL A 379 6.32 20.85 8.03
C VAL A 379 7.42 20.35 7.08
N PRO A 380 8.23 19.35 7.47
CA PRO A 380 9.22 18.76 6.58
C PRO A 380 8.56 18.16 5.34
N TYR A 381 8.89 18.72 4.18
CA TYR A 381 8.52 18.21 2.87
C TYR A 381 9.71 17.46 2.28
N VAL A 382 9.57 16.14 2.09
CA VAL A 382 10.70 15.27 1.72
C VAL A 382 10.69 14.97 0.23
N GLU A 383 11.82 15.19 -0.41
CA GLU A 383 12.06 14.83 -1.82
C GLU A 383 13.40 14.13 -1.96
N THR A 384 13.46 13.12 -2.81
CA THR A 384 14.70 12.38 -3.07
C THR A 384 14.81 12.06 -4.56
N THR A 385 15.96 11.59 -5.00
CA THR A 385 16.04 10.89 -6.30
C THR A 385 15.47 9.47 -6.17
N LEU A 386 15.17 8.83 -7.30
CA LEU A 386 14.68 7.45 -7.30
C LEU A 386 15.70 6.48 -6.68
N PHE A 387 16.97 6.59 -7.06
CA PHE A 387 18.06 5.75 -6.54
C PHE A 387 18.32 5.98 -5.06
N GLU A 388 18.30 7.24 -4.62
CA GLU A 388 18.43 7.56 -3.21
C GLU A 388 17.30 6.94 -2.39
N SER A 389 16.06 7.00 -2.89
CA SER A 389 14.92 6.37 -2.23
C SER A 389 15.09 4.86 -2.15
N TYR A 390 15.48 4.17 -3.22
CA TYR A 390 15.79 2.74 -3.14
C TYR A 390 16.88 2.43 -2.11
N GLY A 391 17.93 3.26 -2.03
CA GLY A 391 18.93 3.15 -0.97
C GLY A 391 18.34 3.29 0.43
N ILE A 392 17.42 4.24 0.64
CA ILE A 392 16.68 4.40 1.91
C ILE A 392 15.84 3.17 2.21
N VAL A 393 15.11 2.63 1.23
CA VAL A 393 14.27 1.43 1.39
C VAL A 393 15.14 0.23 1.80
N ILE A 394 16.24 -0.03 1.09
CA ILE A 394 17.14 -1.15 1.40
C ILE A 394 17.75 -0.99 2.79
N ARG A 395 18.24 0.20 3.15
CA ARG A 395 18.80 0.46 4.50
C ARG A 395 17.75 0.27 5.58
N TYR A 396 16.54 0.78 5.38
CA TYR A 396 15.42 0.63 6.31
C TYR A 396 15.06 -0.84 6.50
N LEU A 397 14.91 -1.58 5.40
CA LEU A 397 14.61 -3.00 5.39
C LEU A 397 15.69 -3.82 6.07
N ASN A 398 16.98 -3.54 5.82
CA ASN A 398 18.08 -4.20 6.51
C ASN A 398 18.07 -3.92 8.02
N ARG A 399 17.79 -2.67 8.43
CA ARG A 399 17.66 -2.30 9.84
C ARG A 399 16.54 -3.07 10.53
N VAL A 400 15.34 -3.11 9.93
CA VAL A 400 14.21 -3.90 10.46
C VAL A 400 14.56 -5.38 10.52
N GLY A 401 15.26 -5.89 9.50
CA GLY A 401 15.73 -7.27 9.45
C GLY A 401 16.69 -7.66 10.58
N LEU A 402 17.37 -6.70 11.21
CA LEU A 402 18.21 -6.96 12.39
C LEU A 402 17.37 -7.42 13.58
N ALA A 403 16.12 -6.96 13.71
CA ALA A 403 15.23 -7.40 14.79
C ALA A 403 14.82 -8.89 14.67
N ALA A 404 15.03 -9.52 13.50
CA ALA A 404 14.84 -10.95 13.29
C ALA A 404 16.09 -11.80 13.58
N ARG A 405 17.23 -11.19 13.90
CA ARG A 405 18.45 -11.91 14.30
C ARG A 405 18.35 -12.34 15.76
N ASP A 406 18.96 -13.48 16.08
CA ASP A 406 19.17 -13.82 17.49
C ASP A 406 20.22 -12.85 18.04
N PRO A 407 19.94 -12.10 19.11
CA PRO A 407 20.95 -11.26 19.75
C PRO A 407 22.18 -12.04 20.24
N PHE A 408 22.07 -13.38 20.37
CA PHE A 408 23.12 -14.27 20.85
C PHE A 408 23.79 -15.11 19.74
N GLU A 409 23.41 -14.94 18.46
CA GLU A 409 24.14 -15.55 17.34
C GLU A 409 25.51 -14.85 17.16
N CYS A 410 26.57 -15.49 17.65
CA CYS A 410 27.96 -15.04 17.43
C CYS A 410 28.31 -15.14 15.93
N PRO A 411 28.83 -14.07 15.29
CA PRO A 411 29.21 -14.10 13.88
C PRO A 411 30.21 -15.21 13.51
N MET A 412 31.02 -15.66 14.48
CA MET A 412 32.05 -16.69 14.29
C MET A 412 31.47 -18.11 14.16
N THR A 413 30.34 -18.43 14.80
CA THR A 413 29.77 -19.80 14.79
C THR A 413 28.88 -20.07 13.58
N SER A 414 28.33 -19.03 12.95
CA SER A 414 27.51 -19.15 11.74
C SER A 414 28.33 -19.38 10.45
N ALA A 415 29.64 -19.11 10.48
CA ALA A 415 30.58 -19.44 9.40
C ALA A 415 31.03 -20.92 9.45
N ALA A 416 31.15 -21.50 10.64
CA ALA A 416 31.60 -22.90 10.83
C ALA A 416 30.51 -23.94 10.49
N ALA A 417 29.23 -23.55 10.49
CA ALA A 417 28.12 -24.44 10.15
C ALA A 417 27.82 -24.54 8.63
N ARG A 418 28.67 -23.95 7.77
CA ARG A 418 28.55 -23.99 6.30
C ARG A 418 29.80 -24.55 5.60
N ALA A 419 30.59 -25.36 6.30
CA ALA A 419 31.64 -26.17 5.70
C ALA A 419 31.12 -27.57 5.41
#